data_AF-A0A212JM96-F1
#
_entry.id   AF-A0A212JM96-F1
#
_cell.length_a   1.000
_cell.length_b   1.000
_cell.length_c   1.000
_cell.angle_alpha   90.00
_cell.angle_beta   90.00
_cell.angle_gamma   90.00
#
_symmetry.space_group_name_H-M   'P 1'
#
loop_
_entity.id
_entity.type
_entity.pdbx_description
1 polymer ?
#
loop_
_entity_poly.entity_id
_entity_poly.type
_entity_poly.pdbx_seq_one_letter_code
_entity_poly.pdbx_strand_id
1 'polypeptide(L)'
;MKAIFLTTVLATLFSFSNIYAGNSKDKVYSNIETTKYGCTKEYTTVDGTSLEALKKAVFVYDTKNNLKEKTYYKWSSQGWVGTYKYVYEYNSDGSKVANLIFTKWDKNMATWSTKSQHLIHVYDDASGKLLTVKQVQVNNNSSGLIANK
;
A
#
# COMPACT_ATOMS: atom_id res chain seq x y z
N MET A 1 8.87 32.31 -16.62
CA MET A 1 7.53 31.76 -16.94
C MET A 1 7.44 30.38 -16.28
N LYS A 2 6.67 30.22 -15.19
CA LYS A 2 6.53 28.93 -14.49
C LYS A 2 5.38 28.16 -15.13
N ALA A 3 5.66 27.06 -15.81
CA ALA A 3 4.63 26.20 -16.37
C ALA A 3 3.90 25.47 -15.24
N ILE A 4 2.61 25.76 -15.08
CA ILE A 4 1.72 24.98 -14.21
C ILE A 4 1.31 23.75 -15.03
N PHE A 5 1.85 22.58 -14.67
CA PHE A 5 1.41 21.33 -15.27
C PHE A 5 0.01 21.02 -14.76
N LEU A 6 -0.98 21.09 -15.66
CA LEU A 6 -2.35 20.69 -15.39
C LEU A 6 -2.39 19.16 -15.29
N THR A 7 -2.28 18.61 -14.08
CA THR A 7 -2.53 17.20 -13.83
C THR A 7 -4.02 16.92 -14.00
N THR A 8 -4.37 16.15 -15.02
CA THR A 8 -5.74 15.71 -15.29
C THR A 8 -6.18 14.75 -14.19
N VAL A 9 -7.03 15.21 -13.26
CA VAL A 9 -7.74 14.34 -12.31
C VAL A 9 -8.92 13.73 -13.05
N LEU A 10 -8.73 12.56 -13.66
CA LEU A 10 -9.82 11.81 -14.27
C LEU A 10 -10.50 10.93 -13.20
N ALA A 11 -11.48 11.49 -12.51
CA ALA A 11 -12.30 10.76 -11.55
C ALA A 11 -13.28 9.82 -12.29
N THR A 12 -12.84 8.60 -12.62
CA THR A 12 -13.72 7.56 -13.16
C THR A 12 -14.40 6.80 -12.01
N LEU A 13 -15.66 7.12 -11.74
CA LEU A 13 -16.51 6.40 -10.77
C LEU A 13 -17.01 5.09 -11.38
N PHE A 14 -16.20 4.04 -11.37
CA PHE A 14 -16.67 2.68 -11.67
C PHE A 14 -17.14 1.99 -10.39
N SER A 15 -18.44 1.69 -10.31
CA SER A 15 -19.00 0.76 -9.33
C SER A 15 -18.75 -0.66 -9.80
N PHE A 16 -17.64 -1.27 -9.36
CA PHE A 16 -17.39 -2.69 -9.57
C PHE A 16 -18.28 -3.50 -8.62
N SER A 17 -19.12 -4.40 -9.17
CA SER A 17 -19.74 -5.46 -8.40
C SER A 17 -18.66 -6.39 -7.83
N ASN A 18 -18.81 -6.71 -6.55
CA ASN A 18 -17.78 -7.22 -5.65
C ASN A 18 -17.15 -8.57 -6.09
N ILE A 19 -15.83 -8.63 -6.28
CA ILE A 19 -15.03 -9.89 -6.26
C ILE A 19 -14.36 -10.06 -4.88
N TYR A 20 -15.12 -9.80 -3.83
CA TYR A 20 -14.80 -10.18 -2.45
C TYR A 20 -16.11 -10.61 -1.79
N ALA A 21 -16.11 -11.72 -1.07
CA ALA A 21 -17.23 -12.23 -0.27
C ALA A 21 -17.54 -11.28 0.92
N GLY A 22 -17.96 -10.06 0.62
CA GLY A 22 -18.41 -9.03 1.56
C GLY A 22 -19.92 -8.84 1.49
N ASN A 23 -20.48 -8.23 2.54
CA ASN A 23 -21.92 -8.01 2.70
C ASN A 23 -22.53 -7.42 1.42
N SER A 24 -23.61 -8.03 0.91
CA SER A 24 -24.17 -7.73 -0.42
C SER A 24 -24.69 -6.30 -0.57
N LYS A 25 -24.76 -5.55 0.54
CA LYS A 25 -25.20 -4.15 0.58
C LYS A 25 -24.05 -3.15 0.48
N ASP A 26 -22.80 -3.53 0.68
CA ASP A 26 -21.69 -2.57 0.64
C ASP A 26 -21.49 -2.01 -0.78
N LYS A 27 -21.21 -0.70 -0.87
CA LYS A 27 -20.85 -0.02 -2.13
C LYS A 27 -19.38 0.32 -2.13
N VAL A 28 -18.73 0.22 -3.29
CA VAL A 28 -17.30 0.57 -3.46
C VAL A 28 -17.17 1.70 -4.48
N TYR A 29 -16.50 2.76 -4.05
CA TYR A 29 -16.11 3.88 -4.89
C TYR A 29 -14.62 3.81 -5.19
N SER A 30 -14.22 4.21 -6.40
CA SER A 30 -12.83 4.28 -6.81
C SER A 30 -12.43 5.71 -7.15
N ASN A 31 -11.20 6.07 -6.81
CA ASN A 31 -10.54 7.29 -7.27
C ASN A 31 -9.15 6.90 -7.78
N ILE A 32 -8.84 7.24 -9.02
CA ILE A 32 -7.61 6.84 -9.69
C ILE A 32 -6.90 8.10 -10.16
N GLU A 33 -5.71 8.32 -9.62
CA GLU A 33 -4.82 9.43 -10.00
C GLU A 33 -3.61 8.87 -10.73
N THR A 34 -3.36 9.35 -11.95
CA THR A 34 -2.18 8.97 -12.73
C THR A 34 -1.32 10.19 -12.96
N THR A 35 -0.03 10.08 -12.65
CA THR A 35 0.97 11.12 -12.87
C THR A 35 2.12 10.56 -13.70
N LYS A 36 3.06 11.42 -14.10
CA LYS A 36 4.31 10.98 -14.74
C LYS A 36 5.21 10.11 -13.86
N TYR A 37 4.91 9.99 -12.57
CA TYR A 37 5.68 9.18 -11.60
C TYR A 37 5.02 7.85 -11.25
N GLY A 38 3.82 7.58 -11.77
CA GLY A 38 3.07 6.35 -11.49
C GLY A 38 1.58 6.60 -11.29
N CYS A 39 0.90 5.66 -10.64
CA CYS A 39 -0.54 5.67 -10.45
C CYS A 39 -0.92 5.40 -8.99
N THR A 40 -1.83 6.17 -8.43
CA THR A 40 -2.47 5.91 -7.14
C THR A 40 -3.91 5.51 -7.36
N LYS A 41 -4.31 4.34 -6.86
CA LYS A 41 -5.69 3.86 -6.86
C LYS A 41 -6.22 3.80 -5.44
N GLU A 42 -7.26 4.55 -5.16
CA GLU A 42 -7.98 4.53 -3.90
C GLU A 42 -9.33 3.84 -4.10
N TYR A 43 -9.68 2.93 -3.19
CA TYR A 43 -10.97 2.27 -3.13
C TYR A 43 -11.59 2.47 -1.76
N THR A 44 -12.77 3.07 -1.71
CA THR A 44 -13.50 3.34 -0.47
C THR A 44 -14.77 2.51 -0.46
N THR A 45 -14.92 1.67 0.57
CA THR A 45 -16.15 0.92 0.83
C THR A 45 -17.01 1.69 1.82
N VAL A 46 -18.29 1.83 1.50
CA VAL A 46 -19.31 2.43 2.35
C VAL A 46 -20.48 1.46 2.54
N ASP A 47 -21.24 1.62 3.62
CA ASP A 47 -22.53 0.94 3.76
C ASP A 47 -23.47 1.41 2.64
N GLY A 48 -24.08 0.49 1.89
CA GLY A 48 -24.88 0.91 0.74
C GLY A 48 -26.22 1.55 1.06
N THR A 49 -26.66 1.50 2.33
CA THR A 49 -27.90 2.11 2.81
C THR A 49 -27.61 3.50 3.39
N SER A 50 -26.76 3.59 4.40
CA SER A 50 -26.45 4.84 5.11
C SER A 50 -25.38 5.68 4.42
N LEU A 51 -24.62 5.09 3.48
CA LEU A 51 -23.41 5.67 2.86
C LEU A 51 -22.30 6.02 3.86
N GLU A 52 -22.36 5.46 5.07
CA GLU A 52 -21.29 5.60 6.05
C GLU A 52 -20.02 4.91 5.56
N ALA A 53 -18.90 5.61 5.67
CA ALA A 53 -17.60 5.06 5.34
C ALA A 53 -17.25 3.88 6.26
N LEU A 54 -16.78 2.77 5.68
CA LEU A 54 -16.43 1.57 6.41
C LEU A 54 -14.91 1.33 6.41
N LYS A 55 -14.34 1.23 5.21
CA LYS A 55 -12.93 0.89 5.00
C LYS A 55 -12.42 1.53 3.71
N LYS A 56 -11.11 1.74 3.65
CA LYS A 56 -10.43 2.23 2.47
C LYS A 56 -9.15 1.44 2.21
N ALA A 57 -8.85 1.20 0.94
CA ALA A 57 -7.57 0.66 0.49
C ALA A 57 -6.96 1.60 -0.55
N VAL A 58 -5.67 1.92 -0.37
CA VAL A 58 -4.89 2.76 -1.28
C VAL A 58 -3.74 1.94 -1.83
N PHE A 59 -3.56 2.00 -3.14
CA PHE A 59 -2.54 1.29 -3.89
C PHE A 59 -1.71 2.30 -4.66
N VAL A 60 -0.40 2.27 -4.50
CA VAL A 60 0.53 3.16 -5.21
C VAL A 60 1.39 2.31 -6.13
N TYR A 61 1.41 2.65 -7.40
CA TYR A 61 2.15 1.98 -8.46
C TYR A 61 3.23 2.90 -9.03
N ASP A 62 4.34 2.33 -9.46
CA ASP A 62 5.36 3.06 -10.24
C ASP A 62 4.95 3.23 -11.71
N THR A 63 5.81 3.86 -12.51
CA THR A 63 5.58 4.07 -13.96
C THR A 63 5.60 2.80 -14.80
N LYS A 64 6.13 1.69 -14.27
CA LYS A 64 6.12 0.37 -14.88
C LYS A 64 4.93 -0.48 -14.41
N ASN A 65 3.99 0.13 -13.68
CA ASN A 65 2.82 -0.52 -13.09
C ASN A 65 3.17 -1.59 -12.03
N ASN A 66 4.36 -1.52 -11.43
CA ASN A 66 4.70 -2.31 -10.25
C ASN A 66 4.05 -1.69 -9.01
N LEU A 67 3.45 -2.51 -8.16
CA LEU A 67 2.85 -2.05 -6.90
C LEU A 67 3.95 -1.70 -5.91
N LYS A 68 4.06 -0.45 -5.49
CA LYS A 68 5.04 0.02 -4.49
C LYS A 68 4.52 -0.06 -3.07
N GLU A 69 3.27 0.38 -2.85
CA GLU A 69 2.66 0.43 -1.52
C GLU A 69 1.19 0.03 -1.60
N LYS A 70 0.74 -0.71 -0.59
CA LYS A 70 -0.67 -0.98 -0.33
C LYS A 70 -0.99 -0.65 1.11
N THR A 71 -1.88 0.31 1.34
CA THR A 71 -2.23 0.78 2.67
C THR A 71 -3.73 0.68 2.92
N TYR A 72 -4.08 0.21 4.10
CA TYR A 72 -5.46 -0.02 4.51
C TYR A 72 -5.85 0.86 5.68
N TYR A 73 -7.10 1.29 5.64
CA TYR A 73 -7.70 2.18 6.62
C TYR A 73 -9.09 1.68 7.01
N LYS A 74 -9.47 1.97 8.26
CA LYS A 74 -10.84 1.83 8.75
C LYS A 74 -11.37 3.20 9.12
N TRP A 75 -12.65 3.46 8.86
CA TRP A 75 -13.27 4.70 9.32
C TRP A 75 -13.51 4.66 10.83
N SER A 76 -13.28 5.79 11.48
CA SER A 76 -13.60 6.04 12.89
C SER A 76 -14.41 7.33 13.00
N SER A 77 -14.92 7.63 14.19
CA SER A 77 -15.62 8.91 14.44
C SER A 77 -14.76 10.14 14.20
N GLN A 78 -13.43 10.00 14.17
CA GLN A 78 -12.45 11.07 13.93
C GLN A 78 -11.83 11.01 12.52
N GLY A 79 -12.31 10.12 11.65
CA GLY A 79 -11.81 9.94 10.28
C GLY A 79 -11.06 8.61 10.05
N TRP A 80 -10.29 8.56 8.97
CA TRP A 80 -9.55 7.35 8.56
C TRP A 80 -8.40 7.03 9.51
N VAL A 81 -8.41 5.82 10.07
CA VAL A 81 -7.34 5.28 10.90
C VAL A 81 -6.64 4.14 10.17
N GLY A 82 -5.31 4.16 10.13
CA GLY A 82 -4.53 3.09 9.51
C GLY A 82 -4.79 1.73 10.17
N THR A 83 -4.67 0.65 9.41
CA THR A 83 -4.73 -0.73 9.95
C THR A 83 -3.43 -1.45 9.69
N TYR A 84 -3.03 -1.55 8.42
CA TYR A 84 -1.79 -2.16 7.99
C TYR A 84 -1.33 -1.59 6.66
N LYS A 85 -0.02 -1.67 6.44
CA LYS A 85 0.70 -1.21 5.26
C LYS A 85 1.61 -2.31 4.76
N TYR A 86 1.66 -2.45 3.43
CA TYR A 86 2.61 -3.28 2.72
C TYR A 86 3.46 -2.41 1.79
N VAL A 87 4.77 -2.53 1.85
CA VAL A 87 5.71 -1.92 0.89
C VAL A 87 6.41 -3.05 0.14
N TYR A 88 6.51 -2.87 -1.17
CA TYR A 88 7.11 -3.83 -2.08
C TYR A 88 8.37 -3.22 -2.68
N GLU A 89 9.47 -3.92 -2.51
CA GLU A 89 10.75 -3.57 -3.12
C GLU A 89 11.07 -4.65 -4.14
N TYR A 90 11.46 -4.23 -5.33
CA TYR A 90 11.77 -5.13 -6.44
C TYR A 90 13.27 -5.27 -6.59
N ASN A 91 13.70 -6.35 -7.23
CA ASN A 91 15.06 -6.48 -7.71
C ASN A 91 15.41 -5.37 -8.73
N SER A 92 16.69 -5.22 -9.06
CA SER A 92 17.20 -4.11 -9.88
C SER A 92 16.54 -3.98 -11.26
N ASP A 93 16.16 -5.09 -11.89
CA ASP A 93 15.45 -5.08 -13.17
C ASP A 93 13.94 -4.76 -13.03
N GLY A 94 13.40 -4.84 -11.82
CA GLY A 94 12.00 -4.57 -11.51
C GLY A 94 11.05 -5.74 -11.82
N SER A 95 11.55 -6.93 -12.15
CA SER A 95 10.75 -8.07 -12.58
C SER A 95 10.19 -8.92 -11.43
N LYS A 96 10.83 -8.88 -10.25
CA LYS A 96 10.47 -9.73 -9.10
C LYS A 96 10.52 -8.93 -7.80
N VAL A 97 9.60 -9.24 -6.88
CA VAL A 97 9.61 -8.68 -5.52
C VAL A 97 10.80 -9.26 -4.77
N ALA A 98 11.76 -8.41 -4.40
CA ALA A 98 12.90 -8.78 -3.57
C ALA A 98 12.55 -8.70 -2.07
N ASN A 99 11.68 -7.77 -1.67
CA ASN A 99 11.28 -7.60 -0.27
C ASN A 99 9.80 -7.20 -0.18
N LEU A 100 9.08 -7.86 0.73
CA LEU A 100 7.74 -7.45 1.13
C LEU A 100 7.78 -7.04 2.60
N ILE A 101 7.52 -5.77 2.87
CA ILE A 101 7.57 -5.17 4.20
C ILE A 101 6.14 -4.97 4.68
N PHE A 102 5.80 -5.54 5.81
CA PHE A 102 4.51 -5.40 6.48
C PHE A 102 4.66 -4.59 7.77
N THR A 103 3.87 -3.53 7.91
CA THR A 103 3.84 -2.67 9.10
C THR A 103 2.41 -2.50 9.59
N LYS A 104 2.19 -2.70 10.89
CA LYS A 104 0.90 -2.46 11.53
C LYS A 104 0.78 -1.01 11.98
N TRP A 105 -0.44 -0.49 12.01
CA TRP A 105 -0.72 0.77 12.70
C TRP A 105 -0.63 0.59 14.22
N ASP A 106 0.09 1.48 14.89
CA ASP A 106 0.14 1.59 16.35
C ASP A 106 -1.02 2.47 16.82
N LYS A 107 -2.01 1.85 17.46
CA LYS A 107 -3.21 2.56 17.96
C LYS A 107 -2.92 3.45 19.16
N ASN A 108 -1.90 3.12 19.96
CA ASN A 108 -1.57 3.87 21.17
C ASN A 108 -0.84 5.17 20.81
N MET A 109 0.05 5.10 19.83
CA MET A 109 0.81 6.27 19.34
C MET A 109 0.14 6.99 18.17
N ALA A 110 -0.97 6.45 17.65
CA ALA A 110 -1.67 6.95 16.46
C ALA A 110 -0.72 7.20 15.27
N THR A 111 0.18 6.24 15.01
CA THR A 111 1.16 6.29 13.91
C THR A 111 1.48 4.90 13.39
N TRP A 112 2.18 4.76 12.27
CA TRP A 112 2.70 3.47 11.82
C TRP A 112 3.75 2.95 12.80
N SER A 113 3.68 1.66 13.15
CA SER A 113 4.64 1.07 14.08
C SER A 113 6.07 1.17 13.54
N THR A 114 7.02 1.41 14.44
CA THR A 114 8.46 1.30 14.15
C THR A 114 8.91 -0.15 13.94
N LYS A 115 8.03 -1.11 14.24
CA LYS A 115 8.26 -2.55 14.02
C LYS A 115 7.62 -3.00 12.72
N SER A 116 8.39 -3.70 11.90
CA SER A 116 7.94 -4.27 10.62
C SER A 116 8.40 -5.72 10.46
N GLN A 117 7.63 -6.48 9.70
CA GLN A 117 8.00 -7.81 9.24
C GLN A 117 8.42 -7.75 7.79
N HIS A 118 9.62 -8.20 7.47
CA HIS A 118 10.16 -8.27 6.13
C HIS A 118 10.14 -9.72 5.65
N LEU A 119 9.61 -9.96 4.46
CA LEU A 119 9.72 -11.22 3.72
C LEU A 119 10.66 -11.00 2.54
N ILE A 120 11.92 -11.37 2.74
CA ILE A 120 13.00 -11.18 1.78
C ILE A 120 13.08 -12.41 0.89
N HIS A 121 12.80 -12.23 -0.40
CA HIS A 121 12.87 -13.29 -1.39
C HIS A 121 14.29 -13.38 -1.93
N VAL A 122 14.86 -14.58 -1.90
CA VAL A 122 16.18 -14.87 -2.45
C VAL A 122 15.99 -15.73 -3.69
N TYR A 123 16.48 -15.23 -4.81
CA TYR A 123 16.41 -15.89 -6.10
C TYR A 123 17.78 -16.41 -6.51
N ASP A 124 17.77 -17.43 -7.37
CA ASP A 124 18.95 -17.85 -8.10
C ASP A 124 19.22 -16.86 -9.24
N ASP A 125 20.42 -16.28 -9.28
CA ASP A 125 20.74 -15.22 -10.24
C ASP A 125 20.74 -15.72 -11.70
N ALA A 126 21.08 -16.99 -11.93
CA ALA A 126 21.16 -17.55 -13.28
C ALA A 126 19.79 -17.95 -13.84
N SER A 127 18.98 -18.66 -13.05
CA SER A 127 17.68 -19.19 -13.49
C SER A 127 16.50 -18.27 -13.15
N GLY A 128 16.68 -17.31 -12.23
CA GLY A 128 15.61 -16.48 -11.68
C GLY A 128 14.64 -17.24 -10.77
N LYS A 129 14.94 -18.50 -10.42
CA LYS A 129 14.10 -19.35 -9.57
C LYS A 129 14.13 -18.85 -8.12
N LEU A 130 12.98 -18.83 -7.44
CA LEU A 130 12.92 -18.57 -6.01
C LEU A 130 13.61 -19.72 -5.25
N LEU A 131 14.65 -19.40 -4.49
CA LEU A 131 15.38 -20.36 -3.67
C LEU A 131 14.78 -20.43 -2.26
N THR A 132 14.53 -19.27 -1.64
CA THR A 132 14.00 -19.20 -0.28
C THR A 132 13.36 -17.84 0.02
N VAL A 133 12.57 -17.80 1.09
CA VAL A 133 12.01 -16.57 1.66
C VAL A 133 12.47 -16.47 3.11
N LYS A 134 13.19 -15.40 3.44
CA LYS A 134 13.63 -15.10 4.80
C LYS A 134 12.63 -14.17 5.46
N GLN A 135 12.19 -14.53 6.66
CA GLN A 135 11.35 -13.68 7.49
C GLN A 135 12.20 -12.98 8.54
N VAL A 136 12.17 -11.65 8.55
CA VAL A 136 12.94 -10.82 9.51
C VAL A 136 12.00 -9.83 10.19
N GLN A 137 12.13 -9.69 11.51
CA GLN A 137 11.47 -8.61 12.25
C GLN A 137 12.46 -7.46 12.40
N VAL A 138 12.08 -6.26 11.99
CA VAL A 138 12.89 -5.05 12.08
C VAL A 138 12.25 -4.12 13.11
N ASN A 139 13.06 -3.52 13.97
CA ASN A 139 12.62 -2.54 14.96
C ASN A 139 13.44 -1.27 14.79
N ASN A 140 12.83 -0.24 14.20
CA ASN A 140 13.46 1.04 13.92
C ASN A 140 13.33 2.05 15.06
N ASN A 141 13.21 1.58 16.31
CA ASN A 141 13.37 2.46 17.46
C ASN A 141 14.78 3.07 17.39
N SER A 142 14.85 4.35 17.08
CA SER A 142 16.09 5.12 16.94
C SER A 142 16.80 5.23 18.29
N SER A 143 17.58 4.21 18.64
CA SER A 143 18.54 4.22 19.73
C SER A 143 19.61 3.15 19.50
N GLY A 144 20.38 3.28 18.42
CA GLY A 144 21.57 2.45 18.20
C GLY A 144 21.95 2.14 16.74
N LEU A 145 22.11 3.15 15.88
CA LEU A 145 23.04 3.02 14.75
C LEU A 145 24.41 3.52 15.23
N ILE A 146 25.11 2.70 16.03
CA ILE A 146 26.55 2.88 16.18
C ILE A 146 27.16 2.25 14.92
N ALA A 147 27.53 3.10 13.97
CA ALA A 147 28.42 2.70 12.90
C ALA A 147 29.78 2.40 13.54
N ASN A 148 30.11 1.12 13.72
CA ASN A 148 31.49 0.73 13.95
C ASN A 148 32.24 0.99 12.62
N LYS A 149 33.18 1.93 12.67
CA LYS A 149 34.21 2.14 11.65
C LYS A 149 35.24 1.03 11.71
#